data_AF-A0A958XWS4-F1
#
_entry.id   AF-A0A958XWS4-F1
#
_cell.length_a   1.000
_cell.length_b   1.000
_cell.length_c   1.000
_cell.angle_alpha   90.00
_cell.angle_beta   90.00
_cell.angle_gamma   90.00
#
_symmetry.space_group_name_H-M   'P 1'
#
loop_
_entity.id
_entity.type
_entity.pdbx_description
1 polymer ?
#
loop_
_entity_poly.entity_id
_entity_poly.type
_entity_poly.pdbx_seq_one_letter_code
_entity_poly.pdbx_strand_id
1 'polypeptide(L)'
;MGYKIKINEYSKTPKYKQIINSVISNIEKGAAKEGDKLPSVNSLLIKFDISRDTIVKAYEYLKEIGIVDSIPGKGYYIKSTNIQQRAKVFLLFNKLSVHKKIIYDAFTQTLGDQAAIDFFIYNNDFRVFKNLILSHKDDSYTHFVIISHFLEGGEHACDFINQLPKHKLIILDKKVEGISGEYASVYQDFETDIHKALTEALPLLEK
;
A
#
# COMPACT_ATOMS: atom_id res chain seq x y z
N MET A 1 10.64 29.06 -5.38
CA MET A 1 9.81 28.65 -4.21
C MET A 1 10.61 27.62 -3.44
N GLY A 2 10.97 27.91 -2.18
CA GLY A 2 11.83 27.02 -1.38
C GLY A 2 11.02 25.94 -0.67
N TYR A 3 11.51 24.70 -0.69
CA TYR A 3 10.94 23.60 0.09
C TYR A 3 10.99 23.91 1.60
N LYS A 4 9.98 23.49 2.35
CA LYS A 4 9.91 23.69 3.81
C LYS A 4 9.44 22.40 4.50
N ILE A 5 10.18 21.98 5.52
CA ILE A 5 9.74 20.91 6.42
C ILE A 5 8.60 21.44 7.31
N LYS A 6 7.52 20.66 7.43
CA LYS A 6 6.35 20.95 8.26
C LYS A 6 6.15 19.84 9.29
N ILE A 7 5.89 20.22 10.53
CA ILE A 7 5.65 19.32 11.66
C ILE A 7 4.40 19.80 12.39
N ASN A 8 3.55 18.85 12.81
CA ASN A 8 2.39 19.08 13.65
C ASN A 8 2.63 18.45 15.03
N GLU A 9 2.62 19.28 16.07
CA GLU A 9 2.77 18.88 17.48
C GLU A 9 1.61 18.04 18.01
N TYR A 10 0.41 18.25 17.50
CA TYR A 10 -0.80 17.59 17.97
C TYR A 10 -1.15 16.31 17.18
N SER A 11 -0.33 15.94 16.19
CA SER A 11 -0.56 14.74 15.39
C SER A 11 -0.12 13.47 16.13
N LYS A 12 -0.93 12.42 16.04
CA LYS A 12 -0.56 11.06 16.51
C LYS A 12 0.59 10.43 15.69
N THR A 13 0.98 11.05 14.57
CA THR A 13 2.08 10.55 13.73
C THR A 13 3.43 10.86 14.37
N PRO A 14 4.33 9.86 14.53
CA PRO A 14 5.67 10.10 15.07
C PRO A 14 6.46 11.15 14.29
N LYS A 15 7.24 11.99 14.99
CA LYS A 15 7.99 13.11 14.41
C LYS A 15 8.91 12.74 13.26
N TYR A 16 9.66 11.64 13.38
CA TYR A 16 10.53 11.18 12.29
C TYR A 16 9.74 10.85 11.01
N LYS A 17 8.55 10.24 11.13
CA LYS A 17 7.64 9.99 9.99
C LYS A 17 7.11 11.29 9.41
N GLN A 18 6.81 12.28 10.24
CA GLN A 18 6.39 13.59 9.75
C GLN A 18 7.49 14.29 8.93
N ILE A 19 8.76 14.19 9.36
CA ILE A 19 9.91 14.70 8.60
C ILE A 19 10.00 13.99 7.24
N ILE A 20 9.96 12.66 7.23
CA ILE A 20 10.00 11.82 6.00
C ILE A 20 8.89 12.26 5.03
N ASN A 21 7.64 12.25 5.51
CA ASN A 21 6.47 12.60 4.70
C ASN A 21 6.57 14.04 4.18
N SER A 22 7.10 14.95 4.98
CA SER A 22 7.28 16.34 4.56
C SER A 22 8.32 16.45 3.45
N VAL A 23 9.45 15.73 3.52
CA VAL A 23 10.47 15.74 2.45
C VAL A 23 9.89 15.16 1.17
N ILE A 24 9.26 13.98 1.27
CA ILE A 24 8.60 13.31 0.14
C ILE A 24 7.59 14.25 -0.52
N SER A 25 6.67 14.83 0.24
CA SER A 25 5.64 15.73 -0.30
C SER A 25 6.23 16.98 -0.98
N ASN A 26 7.38 17.50 -0.53
CA ASN A 26 8.03 18.62 -1.20
C ASN A 26 8.64 18.21 -2.55
N ILE A 27 9.18 16.99 -2.65
CA ILE A 27 9.67 16.44 -3.91
C ILE A 27 8.50 16.20 -4.88
N GLU A 28 7.40 15.57 -4.43
CA GLU A 28 6.20 15.32 -5.27
C GLU A 28 5.62 16.61 -5.85
N LYS A 29 5.64 17.70 -5.07
CA LYS A 29 5.15 19.02 -5.48
C LYS A 29 6.15 19.80 -6.33
N GLY A 30 7.31 19.23 -6.65
CA GLY A 30 8.40 19.89 -7.37
C GLY A 30 9.05 21.05 -6.61
N ALA A 31 8.79 21.17 -5.31
CA ALA A 31 9.36 22.21 -4.44
C ALA A 31 10.81 21.90 -4.04
N ALA A 32 11.19 20.62 -4.07
CA ALA A 32 12.55 20.16 -3.83
C ALA A 32 13.03 19.30 -5.02
N LYS A 33 14.26 19.53 -5.46
CA LYS A 33 14.87 18.92 -6.65
C LYS A 33 16.13 18.14 -6.30
N GLU A 34 16.58 17.28 -7.20
CA GLU A 34 17.87 16.60 -7.06
C GLU A 34 19.00 17.63 -6.90
N GLY A 35 19.91 17.33 -5.97
CA GLY A 35 20.99 18.23 -5.55
C GLY A 35 20.58 19.26 -4.49
N ASP A 36 19.30 19.43 -4.16
CA ASP A 36 18.90 20.37 -3.12
C ASP A 36 19.39 19.90 -1.74
N LYS A 37 19.97 20.84 -1.00
CA LYS A 37 20.45 20.61 0.36
C LYS A 37 19.26 20.57 1.32
N LEU A 38 19.13 19.50 2.11
CA LEU A 38 18.17 19.39 3.21
C LEU A 38 18.55 20.29 4.41
N PRO A 39 17.58 20.66 5.29
CA PRO A 39 17.89 21.46 6.46
C PRO A 39 18.81 20.66 7.38
N SER A 40 19.78 21.34 7.99
CA SER A 40 20.70 20.65 8.90
C SER A 40 19.96 20.11 10.11
N VAL A 41 20.51 19.05 10.71
CA VAL A 41 19.96 18.48 11.95
C VAL A 41 19.83 19.55 13.04
N ASN A 42 20.84 20.42 13.19
CA ASN A 42 20.80 21.54 14.13
C ASN A 42 19.71 22.58 13.78
N SER A 43 19.45 22.83 12.50
CA SER A 43 18.37 23.74 12.09
C SER A 43 17.00 23.18 12.48
N LEU A 44 16.78 21.87 12.33
CA LEU A 44 15.51 21.24 12.70
C LEU A 44 15.34 21.10 14.23
N LEU A 45 16.43 20.84 14.95
CA LEU A 45 16.47 20.88 16.41
C LEU A 45 15.94 22.23 16.93
N ILE A 46 16.55 23.32 16.48
CA ILE A 46 16.21 24.68 16.95
C ILE A 46 14.79 25.06 16.53
N LYS A 47 14.36 24.67 15.33
CA LYS A 47 13.09 25.12 14.77
C LYS A 47 11.87 24.38 15.34
N PHE A 48 12.00 23.10 15.64
CA PHE A 48 10.88 22.23 15.97
C PHE A 48 10.99 21.53 17.33
N ASP A 49 12.07 21.77 18.09
CA ASP A 49 12.34 21.12 19.38
C ASP A 49 12.28 19.58 19.32
N ILE A 50 12.74 19.02 18.20
CA ILE A 50 12.76 17.57 17.95
C ILE A 50 14.13 17.01 18.31
N SER A 51 14.19 15.87 19.02
CA SER A 51 15.46 15.23 19.37
C SER A 51 16.34 14.92 18.16
N ARG A 52 17.67 14.99 18.36
CA ARG A 52 18.67 14.75 17.31
C ARG A 52 18.47 13.39 16.65
N ASP A 53 18.30 12.35 17.46
CA ASP A 53 18.14 10.97 17.01
C ASP A 53 16.88 10.79 16.14
N THR A 54 15.81 11.52 16.44
CA THR A 54 14.58 11.48 15.64
C THR A 54 14.80 12.05 14.24
N ILE A 55 15.57 13.14 14.12
CA ILE A 55 15.90 13.77 12.83
C ILE A 55 16.87 12.89 12.06
N VAL A 56 17.92 12.37 12.71
CA VAL A 56 18.88 11.45 12.10
C VAL A 56 18.16 10.21 11.59
N LYS A 57 17.28 9.60 12.39
CA LYS A 57 16.46 8.46 11.98
C LYS A 57 15.63 8.74 10.72
N ALA A 58 15.05 9.93 10.61
CA ALA A 58 14.30 10.32 9.42
C ALA A 58 15.19 10.41 8.17
N TYR A 59 16.38 11.01 8.30
CA TYR A 59 17.32 11.19 7.19
C TYR A 59 18.00 9.89 6.78
N GLU A 60 18.36 9.03 7.72
CA GLU A 60 18.89 7.70 7.42
C GLU A 60 17.85 6.84 6.69
N TYR A 61 16.57 6.90 7.08
CA TYR A 61 15.51 6.21 6.34
C TYR A 61 15.38 6.74 4.90
N LEU A 62 15.36 8.07 4.71
CA LEU A 62 15.31 8.68 3.38
C LEU A 62 16.52 8.30 2.51
N LYS A 63 17.69 8.10 3.16
CA LYS A 63 18.90 7.62 2.50
C LYS A 63 18.83 6.15 2.11
N GLU A 64 18.30 5.31 3.00
CA GLU A 64 18.06 3.89 2.77
C GLU A 64 17.15 3.66 1.56
N ILE A 65 16.08 4.45 1.42
CA ILE A 65 15.16 4.38 0.27
C ILE A 65 15.67 5.15 -0.97
N GLY A 66 16.92 5.62 -0.96
CA GLY A 66 17.58 6.23 -2.11
C GLY A 66 17.13 7.66 -2.47
N ILE A 67 16.29 8.31 -1.67
CA ILE A 67 15.81 9.67 -1.90
C ILE A 67 16.88 10.70 -1.52
N VAL A 68 17.65 10.41 -0.46
CA VAL A 68 18.66 11.33 0.09
C VAL A 68 20.05 10.69 0.05
N ASP A 69 21.10 11.50 -0.01
CA ASP A 69 22.46 11.08 0.32
C ASP A 69 23.09 12.04 1.33
N SER A 70 24.17 11.59 1.97
CA SER A 70 24.95 12.42 2.90
C SER A 70 26.37 12.64 2.39
N ILE A 71 26.79 13.90 2.39
CA ILE A 71 28.17 14.28 2.09
C ILE A 71 28.86 14.64 3.41
N PRO A 72 29.93 13.91 3.81
CA PRO A 72 30.67 14.19 5.04
C PRO A 72 31.05 15.67 5.16
N GLY A 73 30.74 16.28 6.30
CA GLY A 73 31.01 17.69 6.58
C GLY A 73 30.12 18.71 5.85
N LYS A 74 29.31 18.31 4.86
CA LYS A 74 28.44 19.23 4.10
C LYS A 74 26.96 19.09 4.42
N GLY A 75 26.50 17.88 4.78
CA GLY A 75 25.11 17.61 5.18
C GLY A 75 24.38 16.64 4.25
N TYR A 76 23.06 16.68 4.28
CA TYR A 76 22.18 15.80 3.51
C TYR A 76 21.63 16.51 2.27
N TYR A 77 21.52 15.77 1.17
CA TYR A 77 21.11 16.29 -0.14
C TYR A 77 20.12 15.35 -0.79
N ILE A 78 19.18 15.88 -1.56
CA ILE A 78 18.26 15.06 -2.35
C ILE A 78 19.05 14.40 -3.48
N LYS A 79 19.09 13.07 -3.46
CA LYS A 79 19.78 12.25 -4.45
C LYS A 79 18.88 11.91 -5.62
N SER A 80 17.62 11.59 -5.33
CA SER A 80 16.63 11.17 -6.32
C SER A 80 15.31 11.87 -6.04
N THR A 81 14.73 12.45 -7.08
CA THR A 81 13.34 12.92 -7.09
C THR A 81 12.37 11.84 -7.55
N ASN A 82 12.89 10.70 -8.00
CA ASN A 82 12.09 9.54 -8.32
C ASN A 82 11.62 8.87 -7.02
N ILE A 83 10.55 9.42 -6.44
CA ILE A 83 9.82 8.84 -5.30
C ILE A 83 8.92 7.69 -5.74
N GLN A 84 9.32 6.91 -6.73
CA GLN A 84 8.80 5.56 -6.83
C GLN A 84 9.30 4.80 -5.60
N GLN A 85 8.67 5.03 -4.44
CA GLN A 85 8.59 4.00 -3.43
C GLN A 85 8.02 2.81 -4.17
N ARG A 86 8.88 1.82 -4.43
CA ARG A 86 8.43 0.57 -5.03
C ARG A 86 7.25 0.12 -4.19
N ALA A 87 6.09 0.02 -4.83
CA ALA A 87 4.88 -0.35 -4.12
C ALA A 87 5.15 -1.71 -3.47
N LYS A 88 5.18 -1.78 -2.15
CA LYS A 88 5.25 -3.08 -1.47
C LYS A 88 3.82 -3.60 -1.37
N VAL A 89 3.52 -4.65 -2.10
CA VAL A 89 2.18 -5.22 -2.25
C VAL A 89 2.11 -6.55 -1.52
N PHE A 90 1.16 -6.66 -0.59
CA PHE A 90 0.76 -7.92 0.02
C PHE A 90 -0.33 -8.54 -0.84
N LEU A 91 0.00 -9.58 -1.61
CA LEU A 91 -0.92 -10.24 -2.53
C LEU A 91 -1.41 -11.56 -1.92
N LEU A 92 -2.70 -11.64 -1.61
CA LEU A 92 -3.27 -12.77 -0.89
C LEU A 92 -4.33 -13.51 -1.72
N PHE A 93 -4.05 -14.76 -2.07
CA PHE A 93 -4.95 -15.62 -2.84
C PHE A 93 -5.58 -16.70 -1.97
N ASN A 94 -6.82 -17.05 -2.30
CA ASN A 94 -7.52 -18.14 -1.63
C ASN A 94 -6.95 -19.52 -1.99
N LYS A 95 -6.59 -19.77 -3.24
CA LYS A 95 -5.93 -21.00 -3.72
C LYS A 95 -5.26 -20.70 -5.06
N LEU A 96 -4.25 -21.47 -5.44
CA LEU A 96 -3.74 -21.43 -6.81
C LEU A 96 -4.64 -22.25 -7.75
N SER A 97 -4.98 -21.65 -8.89
CA SER A 97 -5.66 -22.29 -10.01
C SER A 97 -5.13 -21.70 -11.31
N VAL A 98 -5.42 -22.36 -12.44
CA VAL A 98 -5.03 -21.86 -13.77
C VAL A 98 -5.57 -20.45 -14.00
N HIS A 99 -6.84 -20.20 -13.65
CA HIS A 99 -7.45 -18.87 -13.79
C HIS A 99 -6.75 -17.80 -12.93
N LYS A 100 -6.41 -18.14 -11.68
CA LYS A 100 -5.73 -17.21 -10.78
C LYS A 100 -4.27 -16.98 -11.17
N LYS A 101 -3.63 -17.96 -11.82
CA LYS A 101 -2.30 -17.78 -12.40
C LYS A 101 -2.31 -16.69 -13.48
N ILE A 102 -3.35 -16.64 -14.33
CA ILE A 102 -3.50 -15.59 -15.33
C ILE A 102 -3.56 -14.21 -14.66
N ILE A 103 -4.32 -14.09 -13.57
CA ILE A 103 -4.40 -12.84 -12.80
C ILE A 103 -3.02 -12.48 -12.22
N TYR A 104 -2.32 -13.43 -11.60
CA TYR A 104 -0.98 -13.21 -11.05
C TYR A 104 0.03 -12.78 -12.12
N ASP A 105 0.07 -13.47 -13.26
CA ASP A 105 0.99 -13.18 -14.36
C ASP A 105 0.70 -11.77 -14.93
N ALA A 106 -0.57 -11.43 -15.16
CA ALA A 106 -0.95 -10.10 -15.64
C ALA A 106 -0.62 -9.00 -14.61
N PHE A 107 -0.87 -9.27 -13.33
CA PHE A 107 -0.62 -8.32 -12.23
C PHE A 107 0.88 -8.04 -12.06
N THR A 108 1.71 -9.10 -12.03
CA THR A 108 3.17 -8.98 -11.94
C THR A 108 3.78 -8.33 -13.17
N GLN A 109 3.33 -8.70 -14.38
CA GLN A 109 3.80 -8.10 -15.63
C GLN A 109 3.48 -6.60 -15.70
N THR A 110 2.29 -6.19 -15.26
CA THR A 110 1.86 -4.78 -15.30
C THR A 110 2.64 -3.92 -14.31
N LEU A 111 2.89 -4.44 -13.11
CA LEU A 111 3.62 -3.69 -12.08
C LEU A 111 5.13 -3.65 -12.35
N GLY A 112 5.71 -4.71 -12.90
CA GLY A 112 7.14 -4.80 -13.21
C GLY A 112 8.03 -4.37 -12.04
N ASP A 113 9.06 -3.59 -12.31
CA ASP A 113 10.02 -3.12 -11.31
C ASP A 113 9.50 -1.99 -10.40
N GLN A 114 8.26 -1.54 -10.62
CA GLN A 114 7.63 -0.47 -9.84
C GLN A 114 7.03 -0.98 -8.53
N ALA A 115 6.95 -2.31 -8.34
CA ALA A 115 6.42 -2.91 -7.12
C ALA A 115 7.24 -4.13 -6.68
N ALA A 116 7.33 -4.33 -5.37
CA ALA A 116 7.72 -5.60 -4.77
C ALA A 116 6.45 -6.33 -4.31
N ILE A 117 6.25 -7.56 -4.75
CA ILE A 117 5.04 -8.34 -4.46
C ILE A 117 5.42 -9.51 -3.56
N ASP A 118 4.89 -9.50 -2.33
CA ASP A 118 4.94 -10.65 -1.44
C ASP A 118 3.63 -11.43 -1.62
N PHE A 119 3.75 -12.67 -2.08
CA PHE A 119 2.62 -13.51 -2.48
C PHE A 119 2.31 -14.58 -1.43
N PHE A 120 1.05 -14.65 -1.02
CA PHE A 120 0.58 -15.56 0.02
C PHE A 120 -0.69 -16.31 -0.41
N ILE A 121 -0.87 -17.50 0.16
CA ILE A 121 -2.04 -18.36 -0.11
C ILE A 121 -2.63 -18.82 1.22
N TYR A 122 -3.94 -18.66 1.41
CA TYR A 122 -4.63 -19.05 2.64
C TYR A 122 -5.50 -20.31 2.53
N ASN A 123 -5.57 -20.95 1.35
CA ASN A 123 -6.29 -22.21 1.09
C ASN A 123 -7.76 -22.21 1.54
N ASN A 124 -8.46 -21.08 1.36
CA ASN A 124 -9.83 -20.84 1.82
C ASN A 124 -10.05 -20.92 3.35
N ASP A 125 -9.02 -21.08 4.18
CA ASP A 125 -9.13 -21.12 5.64
C ASP A 125 -9.04 -19.70 6.25
N PHE A 126 -10.11 -19.26 6.91
CA PHE A 126 -10.19 -17.93 7.51
C PHE A 126 -9.15 -17.67 8.61
N ARG A 127 -8.75 -18.70 9.38
CA ARG A 127 -7.72 -18.56 10.43
C ARG A 127 -6.37 -18.28 9.78
N VAL A 128 -6.04 -18.99 8.70
CA VAL A 128 -4.81 -18.76 7.93
C VAL A 128 -4.83 -17.35 7.32
N PHE A 129 -5.95 -16.96 6.72
CA PHE A 129 -6.16 -15.60 6.18
C PHE A 129 -5.88 -14.52 7.22
N LYS A 130 -6.51 -14.62 8.40
CA LYS A 130 -6.36 -13.67 9.51
C LYS A 130 -4.92 -13.64 10.01
N ASN A 131 -4.31 -14.82 10.25
CA ASN A 131 -2.96 -14.92 10.77
C ASN A 131 -1.92 -14.33 9.80
N LEU A 132 -2.04 -14.61 8.50
CA LEU A 132 -1.12 -14.06 7.50
C LEU A 132 -1.16 -12.52 7.48
N ILE A 133 -2.34 -11.92 7.54
CA ILE A 133 -2.46 -10.45 7.56
C ILE A 133 -1.96 -9.87 8.88
N LEU A 134 -2.25 -10.51 10.02
CA LEU A 134 -1.80 -10.01 11.33
C LEU A 134 -0.29 -10.10 11.52
N SER A 135 0.33 -11.22 11.12
CA SER A 135 1.79 -11.43 11.22
C SER A 135 2.59 -10.45 10.35
N HIS A 136 1.95 -9.82 9.38
CA HIS A 136 2.56 -8.88 8.43
C HIS A 136 1.96 -7.48 8.54
N LYS A 137 1.23 -7.18 9.62
CA LYS A 137 0.55 -5.88 9.79
C LYS A 137 1.54 -4.72 10.01
N ASP A 138 2.67 -5.01 10.65
CA ASP A 138 3.73 -4.04 10.94
C ASP A 138 4.74 -3.88 9.80
N ASP A 139 4.67 -4.75 8.79
CA ASP A 139 5.42 -4.57 7.56
C ASP A 139 4.90 -3.32 6.84
N SER A 140 5.82 -2.59 6.22
CA SER A 140 5.56 -1.33 5.51
C SER A 140 4.81 -1.52 4.17
N TYR A 141 3.81 -2.39 4.12
CA TYR A 141 3.00 -2.58 2.92
C TYR A 141 2.25 -1.30 2.54
N THR A 142 2.36 -0.97 1.26
CA THR A 142 1.65 0.14 0.63
C THR A 142 0.24 -0.28 0.25
N HIS A 143 0.05 -1.55 -0.16
CA HIS A 143 -1.23 -2.08 -0.61
C HIS A 143 -1.46 -3.51 -0.11
N PHE A 144 -2.71 -3.82 0.21
CA PHE A 144 -3.23 -5.16 0.48
C PHE A 144 -4.17 -5.53 -0.66
N VAL A 145 -3.76 -6.49 -1.48
CA VAL A 145 -4.54 -7.00 -2.62
C VAL A 145 -5.06 -8.38 -2.27
N ILE A 146 -6.38 -8.51 -2.14
CA ILE A 146 -7.02 -9.69 -1.58
C ILE A 146 -7.99 -10.29 -2.60
N ILE A 147 -7.71 -11.51 -3.04
CA ILE A 147 -8.68 -12.37 -3.70
C ILE A 147 -9.39 -13.18 -2.61
N SER A 148 -10.58 -12.72 -2.26
CA SER A 148 -11.35 -13.20 -1.11
C SER A 148 -12.44 -14.15 -1.59
N HIS A 149 -12.11 -15.44 -1.55
CA HIS A 149 -13.08 -16.51 -1.68
C HIS A 149 -12.97 -17.41 -0.45
N PHE A 150 -14.07 -17.56 0.28
CA PHE A 150 -14.12 -18.38 1.49
C PHE A 150 -15.14 -19.50 1.25
N LEU A 151 -14.80 -20.72 1.65
CA LEU A 151 -15.74 -21.85 1.60
C LEU A 151 -16.54 -21.93 2.91
N GLU A 152 -15.90 -21.70 4.06
CA GLU A 152 -16.48 -21.72 5.41
C GLU A 152 -15.85 -20.62 6.27
N GLY A 153 -16.59 -20.06 7.24
CA GLY A 153 -16.10 -19.04 8.17
C GLY A 153 -15.86 -17.64 7.56
N GLY A 154 -16.29 -17.42 6.31
CA GLY A 154 -16.21 -16.13 5.63
C GLY A 154 -17.15 -15.05 6.19
N GLU A 155 -18.10 -15.42 7.03
CA GLU A 155 -19.04 -14.52 7.72
C GLU A 155 -18.32 -13.45 8.56
N HIS A 156 -17.13 -13.76 9.09
CA HIS A 156 -16.28 -12.82 9.83
C HIS A 156 -15.20 -12.16 8.96
N ALA A 157 -15.08 -12.54 7.69
CA ALA A 157 -14.07 -11.99 6.81
C ALA A 157 -14.33 -10.52 6.51
N CYS A 158 -15.58 -10.13 6.28
CA CYS A 158 -15.95 -8.73 6.04
C CYS A 158 -15.61 -7.85 7.26
N ASP A 159 -15.93 -8.29 8.48
CA ASP A 159 -15.61 -7.59 9.72
C ASP A 159 -14.10 -7.39 9.91
N PHE A 160 -13.30 -8.41 9.60
CA PHE A 160 -11.86 -8.30 9.69
C PHE A 160 -11.28 -7.40 8.59
N ILE A 161 -11.75 -7.54 7.35
CA ILE A 161 -11.33 -6.67 6.23
C ILE A 161 -11.71 -5.21 6.50
N ASN A 162 -12.82 -4.96 7.20
CA ASN A 162 -13.23 -3.62 7.61
C ASN A 162 -12.25 -2.93 8.57
N GLN A 163 -11.41 -3.70 9.27
CA GLN A 163 -10.36 -3.16 10.14
C GLN A 163 -9.10 -2.75 9.37
N LEU A 164 -8.99 -3.08 8.08
CA LEU A 164 -7.85 -2.72 7.25
C LEU A 164 -7.93 -1.27 6.76
N PRO A 165 -6.79 -0.58 6.58
CA PRO A 165 -6.78 0.78 6.03
C PRO A 165 -7.36 0.79 4.61
N LYS A 166 -8.54 1.41 4.44
CA LYS A 166 -9.31 1.36 3.19
C LYS A 166 -8.58 1.94 1.97
N HIS A 167 -7.82 3.02 2.17
CA HIS A 167 -6.96 3.62 1.14
C HIS A 167 -5.82 2.71 0.65
N LYS A 168 -5.54 1.59 1.33
CA LYS A 168 -4.55 0.58 0.92
C LYS A 168 -5.19 -0.70 0.40
N LEU A 169 -6.51 -0.82 0.49
CA LEU A 169 -7.23 -2.07 0.26
C LEU A 169 -7.67 -2.17 -1.20
N ILE A 170 -7.34 -3.30 -1.82
CA ILE A 170 -7.81 -3.68 -3.15
C ILE A 170 -8.43 -5.08 -3.07
N ILE A 171 -9.70 -5.19 -3.45
CA ILE A 171 -10.41 -6.49 -3.53
C ILE A 171 -10.49 -6.94 -4.98
N LEU A 172 -10.10 -8.18 -5.27
CA LEU A 172 -10.09 -8.73 -6.61
C LEU A 172 -10.98 -9.99 -6.72
N ASP A 173 -11.36 -10.31 -7.96
CA ASP A 173 -12.07 -11.53 -8.40
C ASP A 173 -13.57 -11.53 -8.03
N LYS A 174 -13.89 -11.52 -6.74
CA LYS A 174 -15.27 -11.60 -6.24
C LYS A 174 -15.58 -10.45 -5.30
N LYS A 175 -16.79 -9.91 -5.41
CA LYS A 175 -17.30 -8.93 -4.46
C LYS A 175 -17.52 -9.61 -3.10
N VAL A 176 -17.03 -8.96 -2.04
CA VAL A 176 -17.30 -9.37 -0.67
C VAL A 176 -18.36 -8.43 -0.11
N GLU A 177 -19.51 -9.00 0.27
CA GLU A 177 -20.59 -8.24 0.88
C GLU A 177 -20.21 -7.76 2.30
N GLY A 178 -20.76 -6.63 2.71
CA GLY A 178 -20.54 -6.07 4.06
C GLY A 178 -19.23 -5.30 4.25
N ILE A 179 -18.37 -5.18 3.22
CA ILE A 179 -17.23 -4.25 3.29
C ILE A 179 -17.75 -2.81 3.18
N SER A 180 -17.45 -1.99 4.19
CA SER A 180 -17.84 -0.57 4.24
C SER A 180 -16.69 0.37 3.85
N GLY A 181 -17.03 1.61 3.49
CA GLY A 181 -16.08 2.67 3.13
C GLY A 181 -15.61 2.65 1.67
N GLU A 182 -14.72 3.57 1.32
CA GLU A 182 -14.14 3.68 -0.03
C GLU A 182 -12.87 2.84 -0.17
N TYR A 183 -12.90 1.87 -1.06
CA TYR A 183 -11.77 1.00 -1.38
C TYR A 183 -11.78 0.65 -2.88
N ALA A 184 -10.63 0.25 -3.42
CA ALA A 184 -10.55 -0.17 -4.82
C ALA A 184 -11.02 -1.61 -4.97
N SER A 185 -11.75 -1.92 -6.03
CA SER A 185 -12.12 -3.30 -6.35
C SER A 185 -12.26 -3.54 -7.84
N VAL A 186 -11.94 -4.77 -8.26
CA VAL A 186 -12.21 -5.28 -9.61
C VAL A 186 -12.75 -6.69 -9.45
N TYR A 187 -14.01 -6.91 -9.83
CA TYR A 187 -14.70 -8.18 -9.60
C TYR A 187 -15.59 -8.55 -10.79
N GLN A 188 -15.95 -9.83 -10.86
CA GLN A 188 -16.94 -10.36 -11.80
C GLN A 188 -18.30 -10.46 -11.10
N ASP A 189 -19.36 -10.04 -11.79
CA ASP A 189 -20.74 -10.14 -11.31
C ASP A 189 -21.42 -11.39 -11.89
N PHE A 190 -21.00 -12.55 -11.37
CA PHE A 190 -21.52 -13.84 -11.82
C PHE A 190 -23.03 -13.96 -11.70
N GLU A 191 -23.65 -13.32 -10.71
CA GLU A 191 -25.09 -13.39 -10.50
C GLU A 191 -25.82 -12.73 -11.66
N THR A 192 -25.48 -11.47 -11.96
CA THR A 192 -26.08 -10.74 -13.09
C THR A 192 -25.77 -11.42 -14.41
N ASP A 193 -24.54 -11.89 -14.61
CA ASP A 193 -24.11 -12.55 -15.85
C ASP A 193 -24.89 -13.84 -16.10
N ILE A 194 -25.02 -14.71 -15.09
CA ILE A 194 -25.77 -15.97 -15.20
C ILE A 194 -27.26 -15.69 -15.37
N HIS A 195 -27.83 -14.79 -14.58
CA HIS A 195 -29.25 -14.44 -14.69
C HIS A 195 -29.59 -13.93 -16.08
N LYS A 196 -28.77 -13.03 -16.62
CA LYS A 196 -28.93 -12.49 -17.98
C LYS A 196 -28.81 -13.58 -19.03
N ALA A 197 -27.77 -14.43 -18.96
CA ALA A 197 -27.58 -15.52 -19.91
C ALA A 197 -28.75 -16.51 -19.91
N LEU A 198 -29.28 -16.87 -18.73
CA LEU A 198 -30.44 -17.75 -18.60
C LEU A 198 -31.73 -17.09 -19.10
N THR A 199 -31.91 -15.79 -18.85
CA THR A 199 -33.07 -15.02 -19.34
C THR A 199 -33.08 -14.97 -20.86
N GLU A 200 -31.93 -14.73 -21.49
CA GLU A 200 -31.78 -14.73 -22.95
C GLU A 200 -31.96 -16.13 -23.56
N ALA A 201 -31.56 -17.18 -22.84
CA ALA A 201 -31.73 -18.56 -23.26
C ALA A 201 -33.12 -19.14 -22.98
N LEU A 202 -33.98 -18.45 -22.19
CA LEU A 202 -35.29 -18.95 -21.78
C LEU A 202 -36.16 -19.45 -22.95
N PRO A 203 -36.25 -18.75 -24.11
CA PRO A 203 -37.04 -19.23 -25.25
C PRO A 203 -36.52 -20.53 -25.89
N LEU A 204 -35.24 -20.88 -25.66
CA LEU A 204 -34.62 -22.11 -26.16
C LEU A 204 -34.74 -23.28 -25.16
N LEU A 205 -34.97 -22.96 -23.89
CA LEU A 205 -35.09 -23.90 -22.78
C LEU A 205 -36.54 -24.34 -22.55
N GLU A 206 -37.51 -23.52 -22.96
CA GLU A 206 -38.93 -23.89 -23.03
C GLU A 206 -39.17 -24.87 -24.20
N LYS A 207 -38.94 -26.17 -23.93
CA LYS A 207 -39.38 -27.29 -24.77
C LYS A 207 -40.25 -28.25 -24.00
#